data_AF-A0A7Y2U6V9-F1
#
_entry.id   AF-A0A7Y2U6V9-F1
#
_cell.length_a   1.000
_cell.length_b   1.000
_cell.length_c   1.000
_cell.angle_alpha   90.00
_cell.angle_beta   90.00
_cell.angle_gamma   90.00
#
_symmetry.space_group_name_H-M   'P 1'
#
loop_
_entity.id
_entity.type
_entity.pdbx_description
1 polymer ?
#
loop_
_entity_poly.entity_id
_entity_poly.type
_entity_poly.pdbx_seq_one_letter_code
_entity_poly.pdbx_strand_id
1 'polypeptide(L)'
;GVLAFQMWGKSSASEVRKGAKYIRANTSFKWGEPESSLYYHYYNAQAMINRGGQDWKFYNDLFRDELLKNQNADGTWNNPAKWSGNLHMSTCLATFMLEVYYRFLPATGQKTR
;
A
#
# COMPACT_ATOMS: atom_id res chain seq x y z
N GLY A 1 5.60 -8.21 8.15
CA GLY A 1 7.08 -8.22 8.06
C GLY A 1 7.65 -6.82 8.01
N VAL A 2 7.76 -6.23 6.81
CA VAL A 2 8.37 -4.90 6.60
C VAL A 2 7.75 -3.81 7.47
N LEU A 3 6.42 -3.62 7.37
CA LEU A 3 5.72 -2.59 8.13
C LEU A 3 5.87 -2.77 9.65
N ALA A 4 5.84 -4.01 10.14
CA ALA A 4 6.06 -4.29 11.56
C ALA A 4 7.45 -3.87 12.04
N PHE A 5 8.51 -4.14 11.27
CA PHE A 5 9.86 -3.64 11.58
C PHE A 5 9.92 -2.11 11.57
N GLN A 6 9.23 -1.47 10.63
CA GLN A 6 9.15 0.00 10.59
C GLN A 6 8.43 0.56 11.82
N MET A 7 7.31 -0.03 12.22
CA MET A 7 6.55 0.34 13.43
C MET A 7 7.35 0.07 14.72
N TRP A 8 8.19 -0.96 14.73
CA TRP A 8 9.12 -1.25 15.83
C TRP A 8 10.32 -0.27 15.89
N GLY A 9 10.42 0.71 14.99
CA GLY A 9 11.55 1.64 14.95
C GLY A 9 12.84 1.00 14.41
N LYS A 10 12.72 -0.13 13.70
CA LYS A 10 13.82 -0.84 13.04
C LYS A 10 13.78 -0.66 11.52
N SER A 11 13.42 0.53 11.05
CA SER A 11 13.28 0.86 9.62
C SER A 11 14.58 0.72 8.82
N SER A 12 15.75 0.67 9.47
CA SER A 12 17.06 0.45 8.85
C SER A 12 17.50 -1.03 8.85
N ALA A 13 16.68 -1.95 9.35
CA ALA A 13 16.99 -3.36 9.40
C ALA A 13 17.10 -3.97 7.99
N SER A 14 17.88 -5.05 7.86
CA SER A 14 18.14 -5.68 6.55
C SER A 14 16.87 -6.27 5.94
N GLU A 15 15.96 -6.71 6.79
CA GLU A 15 14.66 -7.31 6.53
C GLU A 15 13.74 -6.31 5.82
N VAL A 16 13.81 -5.03 6.23
CA VAL A 16 13.05 -3.96 5.59
C VAL A 16 13.54 -3.72 4.16
N ARG A 17 14.85 -3.67 3.94
CA ARG A 17 15.43 -3.50 2.58
C ARG A 17 15.14 -4.68 1.66
N LYS A 18 15.35 -5.90 2.15
CA LYS A 18 15.08 -7.13 1.41
C LYS A 18 13.58 -7.26 1.08
N GLY A 19 12.73 -6.94 2.04
CA GLY A 19 11.28 -6.97 1.85
C GLY A 19 10.79 -5.91 0.85
N ALA A 20 11.29 -4.67 0.92
CA ALA A 20 10.96 -3.64 -0.07
C ALA A 20 11.41 -4.05 -1.50
N LYS A 21 12.61 -4.63 -1.63
CA LYS A 21 13.09 -5.19 -2.90
C LYS A 21 12.17 -6.32 -3.41
N TYR A 22 11.72 -7.20 -2.52
CA TYR A 22 10.79 -8.27 -2.87
C TYR A 22 9.45 -7.72 -3.35
N ILE A 23 8.87 -6.75 -2.65
CA ILE A 23 7.62 -6.08 -3.06
C ILE A 23 7.77 -5.50 -4.47
N ARG A 24 8.87 -4.79 -4.75
CA ARG A 24 9.12 -4.20 -6.08
C ARG A 24 9.21 -5.22 -7.21
N ALA A 25 9.75 -6.40 -6.92
CA ALA A 25 9.97 -7.43 -7.93
C ALA A 25 8.77 -8.36 -8.16
N ASN A 26 7.83 -8.44 -7.20
CA ASN A 26 6.79 -9.48 -7.17
C ASN A 26 5.38 -8.91 -6.99
N THR A 27 5.19 -7.60 -7.13
CA THR A 27 3.87 -6.98 -6.99
C THR A 27 3.47 -6.28 -8.27
N SER A 28 2.33 -6.69 -8.82
CA SER A 28 1.58 -6.01 -9.87
C SER A 28 0.24 -5.56 -9.30
N PHE A 29 -0.43 -4.61 -9.96
CA PHE A 29 -1.79 -4.21 -9.63
C PHE A 29 -2.57 -4.05 -10.94
N LYS A 30 -3.58 -4.88 -11.15
CA LYS A 30 -4.52 -4.76 -12.27
C LYS A 30 -5.91 -5.10 -11.75
N TRP A 31 -6.84 -4.17 -11.89
CA TRP A 31 -8.13 -4.30 -11.21
C TRP A 31 -8.89 -5.56 -11.61
N GLY A 32 -9.46 -6.26 -10.62
CA GLY A 32 -10.23 -7.48 -10.83
C GLY A 32 -9.41 -8.75 -10.97
N GLU A 33 -8.09 -8.65 -11.14
CA GLU A 33 -7.20 -9.81 -11.18
C GLU A 33 -6.85 -10.30 -9.76
N PRO A 34 -6.45 -11.57 -9.58
CA PRO A 34 -6.09 -12.13 -8.28
C PRO A 34 -5.05 -11.31 -7.50
N GLU A 35 -4.12 -10.66 -8.21
CA GLU A 35 -3.05 -9.85 -7.64
C GLU A 35 -3.58 -8.57 -7.01
N SER A 36 -4.72 -8.02 -7.47
CA SER A 36 -5.31 -6.76 -6.98
C SER A 36 -6.00 -6.84 -5.61
N SER A 37 -5.58 -7.80 -4.77
CA SER A 37 -6.03 -7.95 -3.41
C SER A 37 -5.85 -6.66 -2.59
N LEU A 38 -6.94 -5.94 -2.30
CA LEU A 38 -6.85 -4.63 -1.67
C LEU A 38 -6.24 -4.68 -0.26
N TYR A 39 -6.49 -5.76 0.50
CA TYR A 39 -5.86 -5.94 1.82
C TYR A 39 -4.34 -6.00 1.72
N TYR A 40 -3.81 -6.78 0.78
CA TYR A 40 -2.37 -6.89 0.54
C TYR A 40 -1.77 -5.56 0.09
N HIS A 41 -2.43 -4.88 -0.84
CA HIS A 41 -1.97 -3.61 -1.39
C HIS A 41 -2.00 -2.47 -0.37
N TYR A 42 -2.97 -2.44 0.55
CA TYR A 42 -2.99 -1.47 1.64
C TYR A 42 -1.72 -1.54 2.51
N TYR A 43 -1.37 -2.73 3.01
CA TYR A 43 -0.19 -2.86 3.87
C TYR A 43 1.12 -2.63 3.13
N ASN A 44 1.19 -3.01 1.85
CA ASN A 44 2.35 -2.70 1.03
C ASN A 44 2.46 -1.20 0.74
N ALA A 45 1.36 -0.52 0.41
CA ALA A 45 1.38 0.93 0.22
C ALA A 45 1.87 1.66 1.48
N GLN A 46 1.43 1.24 2.66
CA GLN A 46 1.95 1.74 3.94
C GLN A 46 3.44 1.46 4.13
N ALA A 47 3.90 0.25 3.83
CA ALA A 47 5.32 -0.09 3.96
C ALA A 47 6.20 0.72 3.01
N MET A 48 5.72 0.93 1.78
CA MET A 48 6.47 1.61 0.72
C MET A 48 6.46 3.13 0.89
N ILE A 49 5.37 3.74 1.38
CA ILE A 49 5.39 5.17 1.73
C ILE A 49 6.29 5.46 2.92
N ASN A 50 6.29 4.58 3.95
CA ASN A 50 7.24 4.67 5.07
C ASN A 50 8.69 4.47 4.64
N ARG A 51 8.92 3.78 3.51
CA ARG A 51 10.24 3.68 2.88
C ARG A 51 10.65 4.97 2.20
N GLY A 52 9.69 5.66 1.57
CA GLY A 52 9.87 6.89 0.84
C GLY A 52 10.67 6.72 -0.45
N GLY A 53 11.07 7.84 -1.05
CA GLY A 53 11.95 7.87 -2.22
C GLY A 53 11.42 7.07 -3.41
N GLN A 54 12.33 6.35 -4.09
CA GLN A 54 12.00 5.57 -5.29
C GLN A 54 11.07 4.39 -5.01
N ASP A 55 11.15 3.80 -3.82
CA ASP A 55 10.28 2.70 -3.42
C ASP A 55 8.83 3.17 -3.35
N TRP A 56 8.58 4.34 -2.73
CA TRP A 56 7.25 4.94 -2.73
C TRP A 56 6.80 5.35 -4.14
N LYS A 57 7.64 6.06 -4.90
CA LYS A 57 7.30 6.50 -6.26
C LYS A 57 6.83 5.32 -7.12
N PHE A 58 7.60 4.23 -7.15
CA PHE A 58 7.25 3.01 -7.88
C PHE A 58 5.89 2.47 -7.43
N TYR A 59 5.67 2.33 -6.12
CA TYR A 59 4.45 1.70 -5.61
C TYR A 59 3.22 2.58 -5.82
N ASN A 60 3.37 3.89 -5.65
CA ASN A 60 2.33 4.87 -5.95
C ASN A 60 1.88 4.79 -7.42
N ASP A 61 2.84 4.78 -8.34
CA ASP A 61 2.57 4.71 -9.79
C ASP A 61 1.93 3.37 -10.18
N LEU A 62 2.18 2.30 -9.41
CA LEU A 62 1.63 0.97 -9.64
C LEU A 62 0.11 0.89 -9.43
N PHE A 63 -0.43 1.47 -8.34
CA PHE A 63 -1.84 1.25 -7.97
C PHE A 63 -2.74 2.47 -8.15
N ARG A 64 -2.22 3.71 -8.02
CA ARG A 64 -3.05 4.90 -7.79
C ARG A 64 -4.05 5.14 -8.91
N ASP A 65 -3.58 5.19 -10.14
CA ASP A 65 -4.42 5.58 -11.28
C ASP A 65 -5.42 4.46 -11.64
N GLU A 66 -5.01 3.19 -11.52
CA GLU A 66 -5.88 2.04 -11.71
C GLU A 66 -6.97 1.98 -10.62
N LEU A 67 -6.63 2.28 -9.36
CA LEU A 67 -7.61 2.34 -8.27
C LEU A 67 -8.64 3.45 -8.49
N LEU A 68 -8.20 4.65 -8.90
CA LEU A 68 -9.07 5.79 -9.19
C LEU A 68 -9.99 5.51 -10.39
N LYS A 69 -9.46 4.89 -11.45
CA LYS A 69 -10.23 4.51 -12.64
C LYS A 69 -11.39 3.56 -12.34
N ASN A 70 -11.26 2.75 -11.28
CA ASN A 70 -12.26 1.77 -10.89
C ASN A 70 -13.14 2.22 -9.71
N GLN A 71 -13.11 3.51 -9.37
CA GLN A 71 -14.08 4.09 -8.45
C GLN A 71 -15.44 4.23 -9.16
N ASN A 72 -16.51 3.77 -8.51
CA ASN A 72 -17.87 3.97 -8.99
C ASN A 72 -18.29 5.44 -8.87
N ALA A 73 -19.31 5.86 -9.62
CA ALA A 73 -19.83 7.23 -9.58
C ALA A 73 -20.37 7.64 -8.19
N ASP A 74 -20.81 6.68 -7.38
CA ASP A 74 -21.25 6.88 -6.00
C ASP A 74 -20.09 6.92 -4.98
N GLY A 75 -18.85 6.82 -5.47
CA GLY A 75 -17.64 6.84 -4.67
C GLY A 75 -17.20 5.48 -4.10
N THR A 76 -17.94 4.40 -4.35
CA THR A 76 -17.62 3.06 -3.83
C THR A 76 -16.60 2.32 -4.68
N TRP A 77 -16.03 1.26 -4.10
CA TRP A 77 -15.21 0.26 -4.80
C TRP A 77 -15.70 -1.15 -4.48
N ASN A 78 -15.74 -2.01 -5.50
CA ASN A 78 -16.15 -3.41 -5.35
C ASN A 78 -15.19 -4.32 -6.13
N ASN A 79 -13.98 -4.52 -5.59
CA ASN A 79 -12.97 -5.36 -6.25
C ASN A 79 -13.26 -6.84 -5.98
N PRO A 80 -13.41 -7.70 -7.01
CA PRO A 80 -13.72 -9.12 -6.83
C PRO A 80 -12.54 -9.96 -6.31
N ALA A 81 -11.33 -9.41 -6.19
CA ALA A 81 -10.16 -10.16 -5.71
C ALA A 81 -10.37 -10.72 -4.28
N LYS A 82 -9.86 -11.94 -4.04
CA LYS A 82 -10.13 -12.78 -2.85
C LYS A 82 -10.04 -12.05 -1.50
N TRP A 83 -9.10 -11.13 -1.32
CA TRP A 83 -8.92 -10.37 -0.07
C TRP A 83 -9.22 -8.88 -0.21
N SER A 84 -10.26 -8.56 -0.96
CA SER A 84 -10.83 -7.21 -1.02
C SER A 84 -12.13 -7.10 -0.21
N GLY A 85 -12.74 -8.24 0.16
CA GLY A 85 -13.96 -8.29 0.95
C GLY A 85 -15.20 -7.86 0.18
N ASN A 86 -16.29 -7.58 0.90
CA ASN A 86 -17.53 -7.06 0.31
C ASN A 86 -17.39 -5.57 -0.08
N LEU A 87 -18.46 -4.97 -0.62
CA LEU A 87 -18.52 -3.55 -1.01
C LEU A 87 -17.95 -2.60 0.05
N HIS A 88 -18.35 -2.76 1.32
CA HIS A 88 -17.91 -1.89 2.40
C HIS A 88 -16.42 -2.05 2.71
N MET A 89 -15.93 -3.29 2.76
CA MET A 89 -14.51 -3.55 3.02
C MET A 89 -13.64 -3.10 1.85
N SER A 90 -14.05 -3.36 0.60
CA SER A 90 -13.35 -2.91 -0.59
C SER A 90 -13.25 -1.38 -0.62
N THR A 91 -14.36 -0.69 -0.35
CA THR A 91 -14.41 0.77 -0.26
C THR A 91 -13.49 1.28 0.85
N CYS A 92 -13.55 0.70 2.05
CA CYS A 92 -12.69 1.06 3.18
C CYS A 92 -11.19 0.90 2.84
N LEU A 93 -10.80 -0.24 2.27
CA LEU A 93 -9.41 -0.51 1.90
C LEU A 93 -8.91 0.39 0.77
N ALA A 94 -9.73 0.63 -0.25
CA ALA A 94 -9.41 1.55 -1.35
C ALA A 94 -9.18 2.98 -0.81
N THR A 95 -10.09 3.46 0.06
CA THR A 95 -9.91 4.74 0.75
C THR A 95 -8.62 4.76 1.57
N PHE A 96 -8.33 3.71 2.33
CA PHE A 96 -7.09 3.64 3.11
C PHE A 96 -5.82 3.66 2.26
N MET A 97 -5.84 3.01 1.08
CA MET A 97 -4.74 3.08 0.12
C MET A 97 -4.53 4.51 -0.39
N LEU A 98 -5.61 5.27 -0.63
CA LEU A 98 -5.55 6.68 -1.04
C LEU A 98 -5.23 7.63 0.12
N GLU A 99 -5.37 7.20 1.37
CA GLU A 99 -5.07 8.01 2.55
C GLU A 99 -3.65 7.80 3.09
N VAL A 100 -2.88 6.86 2.55
CA VAL A 100 -1.51 6.59 3.05
C VAL A 100 -0.62 7.84 3.05
N TYR A 101 -0.86 8.80 2.13
CA TYR A 101 -0.16 10.09 2.07
C TYR A 101 -0.32 10.95 3.33
N TYR A 102 -1.43 10.81 4.05
CA TYR A 102 -1.73 11.62 5.24
C TYR A 102 -1.36 10.87 6.53
N ARG A 103 -1.12 9.57 6.42
CA ARG A 103 -0.84 8.68 7.55
C ARG A 103 0.65 8.49 7.77
N PHE A 104 1.41 9.59 7.71
CA PHE A 104 2.76 9.61 8.28
C PHE A 104 2.61 9.30 9.77
N LEU A 105 3.03 8.11 10.18
CA LEU A 105 2.98 7.71 11.58
C LEU A 105 3.71 8.80 12.39
N PRO A 106 3.06 9.42 13.40
CA PRO A 106 3.72 10.42 14.26
C PRO A 106 5.00 9.88 14.93
N ALA A 107 5.17 8.56 14.96
CA ALA A 107 6.36 7.86 15.46
C ALA A 107 7.49 7.62 14.43
N THR A 108 7.27 7.89 13.13
CA THR A 108 8.27 7.67 12.06
C THR A 108 8.76 8.95 11.40
N GLY A 109 8.38 10.13 11.92
CA GLY A 109 9.03 11.39 11.55
C GLY A 109 10.53 11.18 11.57
N GLN A 110 11.16 11.21 10.38
CA GLN A 110 12.59 11.08 10.27
C GLN A 110 13.21 12.09 11.23
N LYS A 111 13.86 11.62 12.29
CA LYS A 111 14.97 12.36 12.84
C LYS A 111 16.01 12.34 11.73
N THR A 112 16.00 13.37 10.89
CA THR A 112 17.18 13.77 10.12
C THR A 112 18.33 13.77 11.10
N ARG A 113 19.21 12.78 10.95
CA ARG A 113 20.54 12.82 11.54
C ARG A 113 21.43 13.59 10.59
#